data_AF-A0A086QRV9-F1
#
_entry.id   AF-A0A086QRV9-F1
#
_cell.length_a   1.000
_cell.length_b   1.000
_cell.length_c   1.000
_cell.angle_alpha   90.00
_cell.angle_beta   90.00
_cell.angle_gamma   90.00
#
_symmetry.space_group_name_H-M   'P 1'
#
loop_
_entity.id
_entity.type
_entity.pdbx_description
1 polymer ?
#
loop_
_entity_poly.entity_id
_entity_poly.type
_entity_poly.pdbx_seq_one_letter_code
_entity_poly.pdbx_strand_id
1 'polypeptide(L)'
;GLFKMSGDLFGWKNRKTGSVHQYKAADIVSASWIMTGFDAYQLRILLGPHKNDLMVRFDGFHEKNFADLSRHFDAHFKVKLQRGQQAYRGWHWGDVKMEGNNLQLTVDGCAAFDIHAQEIAQVTTPSKNDLAIELIQDDTRDQQEDQLLEVRFYQPFAGDDDAEGPLQQLKQKLVKKSGVAETKMDSVALLNDVPLLVPRGRYEIDIGRRALKFHGKSYDYTIQYSSINRMFLVPRPNSPHVNFILSLENAMRQGQTSYPFVVMQFDSESVHSVDVNLEPAELQQRGLEKLIE
;
A
#
# COMPACT_ATOMS: atom_id res chain seq x y z
N GLY A 1 -5.94 20.61 17.28
CA GLY A 1 -5.41 21.80 16.59
C GLY A 1 -6.50 22.84 16.48
N LEU A 2 -6.46 23.70 15.46
CA LEU A 2 -7.51 24.68 15.19
C LEU A 2 -7.83 24.70 13.70
N PHE A 3 -9.08 24.38 13.36
CA PHE A 3 -9.61 24.54 12.01
C PHE A 3 -9.95 26.01 11.76
N LYS A 4 -9.64 26.52 10.56
CA LYS A 4 -9.92 27.89 10.13
C LYS A 4 -10.45 27.89 8.71
N MET A 5 -11.33 28.85 8.44
CA MET A 5 -11.80 29.16 7.09
C MET A 5 -11.92 30.67 6.91
N SER A 6 -11.80 31.07 5.65
CA SER A 6 -11.97 32.42 5.13
C SER A 6 -12.79 32.33 3.84
N GLY A 7 -12.96 33.43 3.10
CA GLY A 7 -13.65 33.39 1.80
C GLY A 7 -12.98 32.45 0.79
N ASP A 8 -11.64 32.42 0.77
CA ASP A 8 -10.88 31.75 -0.30
C ASP A 8 -10.08 30.53 0.18
N LEU A 9 -9.88 30.39 1.49
CA LEU A 9 -9.00 29.38 2.08
C LEU A 9 -9.65 28.68 3.26
N PHE A 10 -9.34 27.40 3.43
CA PHE A 10 -9.65 26.64 4.64
C PHE A 10 -8.44 25.79 5.04
N GLY A 11 -8.40 25.33 6.28
CA GLY A 11 -7.27 24.54 6.75
C GLY A 11 -7.25 24.33 8.25
N TRP A 12 -6.22 23.64 8.71
CA TRP A 12 -6.00 23.33 10.11
C TRP A 12 -4.58 23.68 10.53
N LYS A 13 -4.45 24.21 11.75
CA LYS A 13 -3.17 24.49 12.39
C LYS A 13 -3.00 23.64 13.64
N ASN A 14 -1.89 22.91 13.73
CA ASN A 14 -1.51 22.23 14.94
C ASN A 14 -1.10 23.27 15.99
N ARG A 15 -1.71 23.22 17.18
CA ARG A 15 -1.37 24.15 18.27
C ARG A 15 -0.06 23.75 18.97
N LYS A 16 0.30 22.47 18.96
CA LYS A 16 1.52 21.95 19.60
C LYS A 16 2.73 22.12 18.69
N THR A 17 2.65 21.65 17.44
CA THR A 17 3.79 21.66 16.51
C THR A 17 3.84 22.90 15.61
N GLY A 18 2.77 23.70 15.56
CA GLY A 18 2.67 24.85 14.66
C GLY A 18 2.41 24.49 13.19
N SER A 19 2.46 23.21 12.81
CA SER A 19 2.21 22.74 11.43
C SER A 19 0.86 23.23 10.90
N VAL A 20 0.84 23.65 9.63
CA VAL A 20 -0.35 24.18 8.96
C VAL A 20 -0.64 23.38 7.70
N HIS A 21 -1.87 22.87 7.60
CA HIS A 21 -2.43 22.31 6.37
C HIS A 21 -3.47 23.29 5.84
N GLN A 22 -3.32 23.79 4.62
CA GLN A 22 -4.18 24.82 4.04
C GLN A 22 -4.49 24.53 2.57
N TYR A 23 -5.73 24.80 2.17
CA TYR A 23 -6.28 24.51 0.86
C TYR A 23 -7.12 25.68 0.36
N LYS A 24 -7.33 25.77 -0.96
CA LYS A 24 -8.14 26.81 -1.60
C LYS A 24 -9.59 26.34 -1.75
N ALA A 25 -10.52 27.26 -1.55
CA ALA A 25 -11.94 27.05 -1.80
C ALA A 25 -12.22 26.66 -3.26
N ALA A 26 -11.48 27.27 -4.19
CA ALA A 26 -11.57 26.97 -5.62
C ALA A 26 -11.16 25.53 -5.99
N ASP A 27 -10.47 24.82 -5.09
CA ASP A 27 -10.08 23.43 -5.32
C ASP A 27 -11.16 22.43 -4.89
N ILE A 28 -12.24 22.88 -4.22
CA ILE A 28 -13.29 22.01 -3.67
C ILE A 28 -14.21 21.50 -4.80
N VAL A 29 -14.39 20.18 -4.87
CA VAL A 29 -15.39 19.53 -5.74
C VAL A 29 -16.67 19.24 -4.97
N SER A 30 -16.53 18.65 -3.78
CA SER A 30 -17.68 18.32 -2.93
C SER A 30 -17.31 18.33 -1.46
N ALA A 31 -18.31 18.49 -0.61
CA ALA A 31 -18.14 18.46 0.83
C ALA A 31 -19.28 17.70 1.49
N SER A 32 -18.92 16.83 2.44
CA SER A 32 -19.88 16.06 3.21
C SER A 32 -19.63 16.13 4.71
N TRP A 33 -20.73 16.00 5.45
CA TRP A 33 -20.80 16.02 6.89
C TRP A 33 -21.25 14.64 7.36
N ILE A 34 -20.31 13.91 7.98
CA ILE A 34 -20.50 12.51 8.35
C ILE A 34 -20.44 12.39 9.86
N MET A 35 -21.42 11.69 10.45
CA MET A 35 -21.39 11.33 11.86
C MET A 35 -20.42 10.16 12.05
N THR A 36 -19.43 10.32 12.93
CA THR A 36 -18.41 9.31 13.24
C THR A 36 -18.56 8.73 14.65
N GLY A 37 -19.37 9.36 15.50
CA GLY A 37 -19.67 8.89 16.85
C GLY A 37 -20.76 9.72 17.54
N PHE A 38 -20.92 9.55 18.86
CA PHE A 38 -21.88 10.33 19.63
C PHE A 38 -21.48 11.82 19.67
N ASP A 39 -22.29 12.67 19.03
CA ASP A 39 -22.00 14.10 18.83
C ASP A 39 -20.59 14.38 18.28
N ALA A 40 -20.07 13.45 17.47
CA ALA A 40 -18.79 13.55 16.81
C ALA A 40 -18.99 13.46 15.30
N TYR A 41 -18.53 14.49 14.60
CA TYR A 41 -18.69 14.65 13.16
C TYR A 41 -17.37 14.94 12.48
N GLN A 42 -17.27 14.43 11.27
CA GLN A 42 -16.18 14.64 10.34
C GLN A 42 -16.66 15.51 9.18
N LEU A 43 -15.89 16.55 8.88
CA LEU A 43 -16.00 17.30 7.64
C LEU A 43 -15.08 16.64 6.61
N ARG A 44 -15.66 16.08 5.55
CA ARG A 44 -14.93 15.52 4.40
C ARG A 44 -15.03 16.48 3.23
N ILE A 45 -13.90 16.79 2.60
CA ILE A 45 -13.84 17.69 1.46
C ILE A 45 -13.02 17.02 0.36
N LEU A 46 -13.67 16.72 -0.76
CA LEU A 46 -13.01 16.23 -1.97
C LEU A 46 -12.43 17.41 -2.73
N LEU A 47 -11.12 17.37 -2.98
CA LEU A 47 -10.46 18.32 -3.87
C LEU A 47 -10.46 17.82 -5.32
N GLY A 48 -10.25 18.73 -6.27
CA GLY A 48 -10.28 18.42 -7.69
C GLY A 48 -9.11 17.56 -8.20
N PRO A 49 -9.16 17.12 -9.47
CA PRO A 49 -8.14 16.27 -10.07
C PRO A 49 -6.72 16.87 -10.07
N HIS A 50 -6.60 18.20 -10.12
CA HIS A 50 -5.31 18.91 -10.01
C HIS A 50 -4.68 18.81 -8.62
N LYS A 51 -5.45 18.37 -7.62
CA LYS A 51 -5.01 17.99 -6.28
C LYS A 51 -5.04 16.47 -6.09
N ASN A 52 -5.00 15.70 -7.19
CA ASN A 52 -5.07 14.25 -7.22
C ASN A 52 -6.34 13.67 -6.58
N ASP A 53 -7.48 14.37 -6.60
CA ASP A 53 -8.71 13.90 -5.94
C ASP A 53 -8.53 13.70 -4.42
N LEU A 54 -7.65 14.48 -3.77
CA LEU A 54 -7.36 14.36 -2.35
C LEU A 54 -8.64 14.53 -1.51
N MET A 55 -8.92 13.53 -0.66
CA MET A 55 -9.97 13.59 0.35
C MET A 55 -9.41 14.17 1.66
N VAL A 56 -9.69 15.44 1.93
CA VAL A 56 -9.27 16.08 3.18
C VAL A 56 -10.34 15.85 4.25
N ARG A 57 -9.91 15.35 5.41
CA ARG A 57 -10.79 15.02 6.54
C ARG A 57 -10.43 15.86 7.76
N PHE A 58 -11.43 16.46 8.38
CA PHE A 58 -11.29 17.18 9.64
C PHE A 58 -12.29 16.63 10.66
N ASP A 59 -11.76 16.01 11.70
CA ASP A 59 -12.54 15.40 12.78
C ASP A 59 -12.68 16.33 14.00
N GLY A 60 -13.63 15.97 14.86
CA GLY A 60 -13.83 16.60 16.16
C GLY A 60 -14.84 17.75 16.16
N PHE A 61 -15.73 17.79 15.17
CA PHE A 61 -16.87 18.71 15.19
C PHE A 61 -18.06 18.13 15.93
N HIS A 62 -18.94 19.02 16.39
CA HIS A 62 -20.22 18.71 17.02
C HIS A 62 -21.38 19.08 16.10
N GLU A 63 -22.56 18.54 16.35
CA GLU A 63 -23.75 18.79 15.52
C GLU A 63 -24.08 20.29 15.42
N LYS A 64 -23.89 21.03 16.51
CA LYS A 64 -24.09 22.49 16.56
C LYS A 64 -23.26 23.28 15.54
N ASN A 65 -22.14 22.72 15.07
CA ASN A 65 -21.27 23.38 14.10
C ASN A 65 -21.83 23.32 12.67
N PHE A 66 -22.77 22.41 12.37
CA PHE A 66 -23.25 22.19 11.02
C PHE A 66 -23.87 23.44 10.39
N ALA A 67 -24.69 24.20 11.13
CA ALA A 67 -25.41 25.35 10.58
C ALA A 67 -24.45 26.46 10.11
N ASP A 68 -23.44 26.78 10.92
CA ASP A 68 -22.45 27.81 10.59
C ASP A 68 -21.54 27.38 9.45
N LEU A 69 -21.09 26.12 9.45
CA LEU A 69 -20.28 25.56 8.37
C LEU A 69 -21.05 25.53 7.05
N SER A 70 -22.30 25.03 7.08
CA SER A 70 -23.14 24.96 5.89
C SER A 70 -23.39 26.36 5.29
N ARG A 71 -23.68 27.36 6.14
CA ARG A 71 -23.82 28.76 5.70
C ARG A 71 -22.53 29.29 5.07
N HIS A 72 -21.37 29.00 5.65
CA HIS A 72 -20.09 29.45 5.10
C HIS A 72 -19.78 28.80 3.75
N PHE A 73 -19.97 27.49 3.64
CA PHE A 73 -19.76 26.72 2.41
C PHE A 73 -20.65 27.24 1.27
N ASP A 74 -21.92 27.52 1.54
CA ASP A 74 -22.84 28.07 0.55
C ASP A 74 -22.50 29.52 0.17
N ALA A 75 -22.27 30.38 1.17
CA ALA A 75 -22.03 31.80 0.95
C ALA A 75 -20.68 32.07 0.25
N HIS A 76 -19.61 31.41 0.69
CA HIS A 76 -18.25 31.69 0.25
C HIS A 76 -17.71 30.69 -0.76
N PHE A 77 -17.89 29.39 -0.51
CA PHE A 77 -17.31 28.35 -1.37
C PHE A 77 -18.22 27.97 -2.55
N LYS A 78 -19.49 28.38 -2.52
CA LYS A 78 -20.52 28.01 -3.50
C LYS A 78 -20.70 26.49 -3.62
N VAL A 79 -20.48 25.78 -2.51
CA VAL A 79 -20.60 24.32 -2.40
C VAL A 79 -21.63 24.00 -1.33
N LYS A 80 -22.59 23.12 -1.63
CA LYS A 80 -23.55 22.65 -0.64
C LYS A 80 -22.90 21.61 0.27
N LEU A 81 -22.89 21.84 1.58
CA LEU A 81 -22.45 20.84 2.54
C LEU A 81 -23.53 19.76 2.71
N GLN A 82 -23.26 18.55 2.24
CA GLN A 82 -24.22 17.45 2.23
C GLN A 82 -24.10 16.60 3.49
N ARG A 83 -25.22 16.21 4.10
CA ARG A 83 -25.20 15.17 5.14
C ARG A 83 -25.06 13.81 4.49
N GLY A 84 -24.10 13.02 4.94
CA GLY A 84 -23.93 11.64 4.52
C GLY A 84 -24.09 10.67 5.68
N GLN A 85 -24.36 9.42 5.34
CA GLN A 85 -24.48 8.33 6.29
C GLN A 85 -23.33 7.35 6.07
N GLN A 86 -22.68 6.94 7.16
CA GLN A 86 -21.66 5.90 7.14
C GLN A 86 -22.33 4.54 7.39
N ALA A 87 -21.80 3.49 6.76
CA ALA A 87 -22.21 2.12 7.06
C ALA A 87 -21.95 1.79 8.54
N TYR A 88 -22.97 1.34 9.25
CA TYR A 88 -22.93 1.11 10.70
C TYR A 88 -23.33 -0.30 11.12
N ARG A 89 -23.74 -1.16 10.16
CA ARG A 89 -24.23 -2.52 10.45
C ARG A 89 -23.12 -3.55 10.72
N GLY A 90 -21.86 -3.19 10.52
CA GLY A 90 -20.72 -4.11 10.66
C GLY A 90 -20.66 -5.19 9.58
N TRP A 91 -21.41 -5.04 8.49
CA TRP A 91 -21.31 -5.94 7.35
C TRP A 91 -19.97 -5.73 6.64
N HIS A 92 -19.36 -6.84 6.24
CA HIS A 92 -18.03 -6.90 5.62
C HIS A 92 -18.11 -7.22 4.12
N TRP A 93 -19.30 -7.13 3.53
CA TRP A 93 -19.54 -7.27 2.09
C TRP A 93 -20.16 -5.99 1.55
N GLY A 94 -19.83 -5.68 0.30
CA GLY A 94 -20.27 -4.46 -0.36
C GLY A 94 -19.58 -4.27 -1.69
N ASP A 95 -19.79 -3.09 -2.28
CA ASP A 95 -19.24 -2.73 -3.57
C ASP A 95 -17.93 -1.98 -3.39
N VAL A 96 -16.88 -2.42 -4.10
CA VAL A 96 -15.58 -1.77 -4.15
C VAL A 96 -15.41 -1.14 -5.53
N LYS A 97 -15.16 0.16 -5.58
CA LYS A 97 -14.96 0.89 -6.85
C LYS A 97 -13.94 2.01 -6.70
N MET A 98 -13.28 2.35 -7.81
CA MET A 98 -12.47 3.57 -7.89
C MET A 98 -13.36 4.76 -8.27
N GLU A 99 -13.33 5.81 -7.46
CA GLU A 99 -13.88 7.14 -7.78
C GLU A 99 -12.75 8.16 -7.79
N GLY A 100 -12.39 8.65 -8.98
CA GLY A 100 -11.19 9.47 -9.16
C GLY A 100 -9.92 8.67 -8.82
N ASN A 101 -9.20 9.11 -7.79
CA ASN A 101 -8.06 8.40 -7.18
C ASN A 101 -8.40 7.80 -5.81
N ASN A 102 -9.67 7.75 -5.41
CA ASN A 102 -10.08 7.14 -4.14
C ASN A 102 -10.72 5.77 -4.41
N LEU A 103 -10.19 4.72 -3.79
CA LEU A 103 -10.85 3.43 -3.70
C LEU A 103 -11.95 3.55 -2.64
N GLN A 104 -13.21 3.42 -3.02
CA GLN A 104 -14.35 3.48 -2.11
C GLN A 104 -14.95 2.09 -1.90
N LEU A 105 -15.23 1.76 -0.64
CA LEU A 105 -16.10 0.67 -0.25
C LEU A 105 -17.46 1.24 0.18
N THR A 106 -18.55 0.71 -0.39
CA THR A 106 -19.92 1.00 0.04
C THR A 106 -20.65 -0.26 0.48
N VAL A 107 -21.44 -0.16 1.55
CA VAL A 107 -22.24 -1.24 2.10
C VAL A 107 -23.70 -0.78 2.12
N ASP A 108 -24.57 -1.48 1.38
CA ASP A 108 -25.99 -1.13 1.25
C ASP A 108 -26.19 0.34 0.82
N GLY A 109 -25.40 0.78 -0.17
CA GLY A 109 -25.39 2.16 -0.67
C GLY A 109 -24.80 3.22 0.26
N CYS A 110 -24.40 2.86 1.49
CA CYS A 110 -23.77 3.77 2.45
C CYS A 110 -22.25 3.69 2.36
N ALA A 111 -21.55 4.81 2.54
CA ALA A 111 -20.09 4.84 2.54
C ALA A 111 -19.54 4.06 3.75
N ALA A 112 -18.63 3.10 3.53
CA ALA A 112 -17.94 2.40 4.61
C ALA A 112 -16.59 3.06 4.89
N PHE A 113 -15.63 2.91 3.97
CA PHE A 113 -14.34 3.58 4.03
C PHE A 113 -13.82 3.88 2.63
N ASP A 114 -12.78 4.71 2.56
CA ASP A 114 -12.10 5.03 1.32
C ASP A 114 -10.58 5.14 1.53
N ILE A 115 -9.81 4.66 0.55
CA ILE A 115 -8.34 4.66 0.54
C ILE A 115 -7.89 5.48 -0.67
N HIS A 116 -7.08 6.51 -0.43
CA HIS A 116 -6.53 7.31 -1.51
C HIS A 116 -5.39 6.55 -2.20
N ALA A 117 -5.32 6.59 -3.52
CA ALA A 117 -4.36 5.79 -4.28
C ALA A 117 -2.90 6.10 -3.95
N GLN A 118 -2.60 7.34 -3.52
CA GLN A 118 -1.24 7.71 -3.06
C GLN A 118 -0.85 7.11 -1.70
N GLU A 119 -1.78 6.53 -0.95
CA GLU A 119 -1.50 5.82 0.30
C GLU A 119 -1.12 4.35 0.05
N ILE A 120 -1.23 3.86 -1.19
CA ILE A 120 -0.99 2.47 -1.56
C ILE A 120 0.50 2.26 -1.83
N ALA A 121 1.12 1.35 -1.08
CA ALA A 121 2.50 0.91 -1.26
C ALA A 121 2.61 -0.28 -2.23
N GLN A 122 1.65 -1.20 -2.22
CA GLN A 122 1.67 -2.38 -3.08
C GLN A 122 0.26 -2.94 -3.30
N VAL A 123 0.04 -3.56 -4.46
CA VAL A 123 -1.19 -4.30 -4.76
C VAL A 123 -0.82 -5.71 -5.26
N THR A 124 -1.26 -6.75 -4.56
CA THR A 124 -0.96 -8.15 -4.89
C THR A 124 -2.23 -9.00 -4.99
N THR A 125 -2.08 -10.22 -5.50
CA THR A 125 -3.17 -11.18 -5.64
C THR A 125 -2.76 -12.47 -4.92
N PRO A 126 -2.90 -12.56 -3.58
CA PRO A 126 -2.38 -13.69 -2.80
C PRO A 126 -3.02 -15.02 -3.15
N SER A 127 -4.27 -15.00 -3.62
CA SER A 127 -5.00 -16.16 -4.13
C SER A 127 -5.88 -15.74 -5.30
N LYS A 128 -6.46 -16.70 -6.03
CA LYS A 128 -7.30 -16.43 -7.23
C LYS A 128 -8.41 -15.40 -6.99
N ASN A 129 -8.91 -15.30 -5.76
CA ASN A 129 -10.04 -14.43 -5.40
C ASN A 129 -9.67 -13.31 -4.43
N ASP A 130 -8.42 -13.24 -4.00
CA ASP A 130 -7.99 -12.27 -3.01
C ASP A 130 -7.21 -11.14 -3.68
N LEU A 131 -7.57 -9.92 -3.36
CA LEU A 131 -6.79 -8.72 -3.67
C LEU A 131 -6.29 -8.12 -2.37
N ALA A 132 -4.97 -8.04 -2.22
CA ALA A 132 -4.34 -7.40 -1.08
C ALA A 132 -3.80 -6.03 -1.48
N ILE A 133 -4.06 -5.03 -0.64
CA ILE A 133 -3.60 -3.65 -0.77
C ILE A 133 -2.78 -3.34 0.47
N GLU A 134 -1.48 -3.14 0.28
CA GLU A 134 -0.57 -2.70 1.34
C GLU A 134 -0.47 -1.18 1.31
N LEU A 135 -0.49 -0.56 2.49
CA LEU A 135 -0.42 0.89 2.65
C LEU A 135 0.99 1.35 3.02
N ILE A 136 1.33 2.57 2.64
CA ILE A 136 2.60 3.21 3.00
C ILE A 136 2.68 3.33 4.52
N GLN A 137 3.76 2.80 5.08
CA GLN A 137 4.08 2.94 6.49
C GLN A 137 4.82 4.27 6.72
N ASP A 138 4.38 5.02 7.71
CA ASP A 138 5.00 6.28 8.11
C ASP A 138 5.74 6.05 9.43
N ASP A 139 7.05 5.81 9.32
CA ASP A 139 7.94 5.55 10.46
C ASP A 139 8.06 6.74 11.42
N THR A 140 7.51 7.91 11.06
CA THR A 140 7.49 9.11 11.91
C THR A 140 6.25 9.20 12.81
N ARG A 141 5.27 8.31 12.63
CA ARG A 141 4.07 8.25 13.48
C ARG A 141 4.38 7.58 14.81
N ASP A 142 3.66 8.01 15.84
CA ASP A 142 3.81 7.48 17.19
C ASP A 142 3.54 5.97 17.17
N GLN A 143 4.54 5.15 17.53
CA GLN A 143 4.46 3.67 17.45
C GLN A 143 3.47 3.07 18.47
N GLN A 144 2.79 3.91 19.26
CA GLN A 144 1.79 3.52 20.25
C GLN A 144 0.35 3.47 19.70
N GLU A 145 0.12 3.85 18.45
CA GLU A 145 -1.20 3.83 17.82
C GLU A 145 -1.36 2.64 16.85
N ASP A 146 -2.59 2.12 16.74
CA ASP A 146 -2.92 1.09 15.76
C ASP A 146 -2.82 1.66 14.34
N GLN A 147 -2.08 0.96 13.47
CA GLN A 147 -1.87 1.37 12.08
C GLN A 147 -2.47 0.33 11.12
N LEU A 148 -3.22 0.83 10.12
CA LEU A 148 -3.71 0.00 9.03
C LEU A 148 -2.55 -0.29 8.07
N LEU A 149 -2.11 -1.55 8.03
CA LEU A 149 -0.99 -1.98 7.18
C LEU A 149 -1.46 -2.53 5.85
N GLU A 150 -2.54 -3.31 5.87
CA GLU A 150 -3.00 -4.07 4.72
C GLU A 150 -4.52 -4.22 4.77
N VAL A 151 -5.16 -4.14 3.60
CA VAL A 151 -6.57 -4.49 3.41
C VAL A 151 -6.65 -5.60 2.37
N ARG A 152 -7.36 -6.68 2.70
CA ARG A 152 -7.62 -7.80 1.77
C ARG A 152 -9.11 -7.85 1.43
N PHE A 153 -9.40 -7.85 0.14
CA PHE A 153 -10.74 -8.07 -0.38
C PHE A 153 -10.86 -9.46 -0.99
N TYR A 154 -11.97 -10.13 -0.70
CA TYR A 154 -12.35 -11.38 -1.35
C TYR A 154 -13.42 -11.09 -2.41
N GLN A 155 -13.18 -11.52 -3.64
CA GLN A 155 -14.16 -11.48 -4.73
C GLN A 155 -14.73 -12.89 -4.95
N PRO A 156 -16.01 -13.15 -4.62
CA PRO A 156 -16.63 -14.44 -4.89
C PRO A 156 -16.70 -14.72 -6.40
N PHE A 157 -16.54 -16.00 -6.78
CA PHE A 157 -16.62 -16.44 -8.18
C PHE A 157 -18.00 -16.16 -8.78
N ALA A 158 -18.01 -15.68 -10.03
CA ALA A 158 -19.22 -15.54 -10.85
C ALA A 158 -19.45 -16.73 -11.80
N GLY A 159 -18.81 -17.89 -11.56
CA GLY A 159 -18.87 -19.08 -12.43
C GLY A 159 -17.50 -19.47 -13.00
N ASP A 160 -17.46 -20.58 -13.75
CA ASP A 160 -16.22 -21.26 -14.18
C ASP A 160 -15.41 -20.52 -15.29
N ASP A 161 -15.95 -19.47 -15.91
CA ASP A 161 -15.34 -18.85 -17.11
C ASP A 161 -14.71 -17.45 -16.91
N ASP A 162 -14.73 -16.85 -15.72
CA ASP A 162 -14.31 -15.45 -15.52
C ASP A 162 -12.97 -15.29 -14.79
N ALA A 163 -11.95 -16.05 -15.21
CA ALA A 163 -10.60 -16.00 -14.63
C ALA A 163 -9.91 -14.61 -14.74
N GLU A 164 -10.47 -13.66 -15.51
CA GLU A 164 -9.90 -12.32 -15.76
C GLU A 164 -10.84 -11.13 -15.50
N GLY A 165 -12.05 -11.32 -14.97
CA GLY A 165 -13.11 -10.31 -15.04
C GLY A 165 -12.96 -9.08 -14.11
N PRO A 166 -13.57 -9.03 -12.91
CA PRO A 166 -13.63 -7.79 -12.12
C PRO A 166 -12.39 -7.51 -11.24
N LEU A 167 -11.82 -8.54 -10.63
CA LEU A 167 -10.71 -8.40 -9.66
C LEU A 167 -9.44 -7.88 -10.35
N GLN A 168 -9.13 -8.44 -11.52
CA GLN A 168 -7.97 -8.05 -12.32
C GLN A 168 -8.11 -6.62 -12.85
N GLN A 169 -9.32 -6.22 -13.27
CA GLN A 169 -9.60 -4.84 -13.66
C GLN A 169 -9.44 -3.87 -12.48
N LEU A 170 -9.91 -4.24 -11.29
CA LEU A 170 -9.73 -3.43 -10.08
C LEU A 170 -8.25 -3.29 -9.74
N LYS A 171 -7.48 -4.39 -9.77
CA LYS A 171 -6.03 -4.39 -9.59
C LYS A 171 -5.33 -3.45 -10.57
N GLN A 172 -5.61 -3.58 -11.88
CA GLN A 172 -5.02 -2.70 -12.90
C GLN A 172 -5.34 -1.23 -12.66
N LYS A 173 -6.59 -0.91 -12.29
CA LYS A 173 -6.98 0.46 -11.94
C LYS A 173 -6.20 0.96 -10.73
N LEU A 174 -6.07 0.15 -9.67
CA LEU A 174 -5.33 0.52 -8.47
C LEU A 174 -3.86 0.77 -8.77
N VAL A 175 -3.18 -0.16 -9.45
CA VAL A 175 -1.77 -0.03 -9.86
C VAL A 175 -1.55 1.24 -10.69
N LYS A 176 -2.40 1.47 -11.70
CA LYS A 176 -2.30 2.66 -12.55
C LYS A 176 -2.50 3.96 -11.77
N LYS A 177 -3.43 3.97 -10.81
CA LYS A 177 -3.85 5.17 -10.07
C LYS A 177 -2.91 5.53 -8.93
N SER A 178 -2.35 4.53 -8.27
CA SER A 178 -1.35 4.69 -7.21
C SER A 178 0.02 5.02 -7.77
N GLY A 179 0.28 4.68 -9.03
CA GLY A 179 1.58 4.88 -9.65
C GLY A 179 2.66 3.94 -9.10
N VAL A 180 2.27 2.98 -8.25
CA VAL A 180 3.14 1.84 -7.98
C VAL A 180 3.28 1.09 -9.29
N ALA A 181 4.53 0.92 -9.73
CA ALA A 181 4.80 0.14 -10.92
C ALA A 181 4.14 -1.23 -10.74
N GLU A 182 3.36 -1.65 -11.75
CA GLU A 182 3.05 -3.06 -11.94
C GLU A 182 4.41 -3.71 -11.87
N THR A 183 4.71 -4.44 -10.80
CA THR A 183 6.10 -4.78 -10.54
C THR A 183 6.50 -5.96 -11.40
N LYS A 184 6.45 -5.79 -12.72
CA LYS A 184 7.53 -6.25 -13.59
C LYS A 184 8.72 -5.39 -13.23
N MET A 185 9.42 -5.84 -12.21
CA MET A 185 10.77 -5.40 -11.98
C MET A 185 11.54 -5.65 -13.27
N ASP A 186 12.46 -4.76 -13.66
CA ASP A 186 13.48 -5.11 -14.65
C ASP A 186 14.33 -6.21 -14.01
N SER A 187 13.86 -7.45 -14.17
CA SER A 187 14.46 -8.66 -13.64
C SER A 187 15.82 -8.82 -14.30
N VAL A 188 16.85 -8.77 -13.46
CA VAL A 188 18.24 -8.97 -13.84
C VAL A 188 18.55 -10.46 -13.89
N ALA A 189 18.01 -11.23 -12.94
CA ALA A 189 18.20 -12.66 -12.86
C ALA A 189 17.10 -13.29 -12.00
N LEU A 190 16.81 -14.57 -12.24
CA LEU A 190 15.81 -15.32 -11.49
C LEU A 190 16.45 -16.58 -10.90
N LEU A 191 16.36 -16.74 -9.58
CA LEU A 191 16.73 -17.96 -8.88
C LEU A 191 15.47 -18.77 -8.57
N ASN A 192 15.35 -19.94 -9.16
CA ASN A 192 14.18 -20.79 -8.96
C ASN A 192 14.39 -21.75 -7.77
N ASP A 193 13.31 -22.02 -7.06
CA ASP A 193 13.23 -23.06 -6.03
C ASP A 193 14.30 -22.97 -4.91
N VAL A 194 14.58 -21.75 -4.44
CA VAL A 194 15.57 -21.50 -3.38
C VAL A 194 14.98 -21.90 -2.02
N PRO A 195 15.61 -22.83 -1.27
CA PRO A 195 15.11 -23.21 0.04
C PRO A 195 15.59 -22.23 1.11
N LEU A 196 14.63 -21.64 1.81
CA LEU A 196 14.86 -20.81 2.98
C LEU A 196 14.61 -21.62 4.25
N LEU A 197 15.56 -21.53 5.18
CA LEU A 197 15.40 -22.00 6.55
C LEU A 197 14.57 -21.02 7.37
N VAL A 198 14.77 -19.71 7.14
CA VAL A 198 14.10 -18.62 7.86
C VAL A 198 13.78 -17.47 6.88
N PRO A 199 12.50 -17.07 6.75
CA PRO A 199 11.31 -17.84 7.07
C PRO A 199 11.27 -19.16 6.30
N ARG A 200 10.81 -20.24 6.93
CA ARG A 200 10.83 -21.58 6.34
C ARG A 200 9.96 -21.64 5.08
N GLY A 201 10.53 -22.00 3.94
CA GLY A 201 9.80 -22.15 2.70
C GLY A 201 10.70 -22.36 1.49
N ARG A 202 10.09 -22.53 0.32
CA ARG A 202 10.77 -22.49 -0.98
C ARG A 202 10.24 -21.27 -1.73
N TYR A 203 11.17 -20.50 -2.29
CA TYR A 203 10.88 -19.23 -2.95
C TYR A 203 11.57 -19.17 -4.30
N GLU A 204 10.91 -18.58 -5.28
CA GLU A 204 11.56 -18.03 -6.46
C GLU A 204 12.07 -16.62 -6.09
N ILE A 205 13.34 -16.35 -6.32
CA ILE A 205 13.94 -15.06 -5.99
C ILE A 205 14.23 -14.30 -7.28
N ASP A 206 13.44 -13.28 -7.54
CA ASP A 206 13.66 -12.34 -8.65
C ASP A 206 14.62 -11.23 -8.18
N ILE A 207 15.79 -11.19 -8.82
CA ILE A 207 16.83 -10.21 -8.57
C ILE A 207 16.59 -9.06 -9.53
N GLY A 208 16.11 -7.93 -9.02
CA GLY A 208 15.93 -6.73 -9.82
C GLY A 208 17.00 -5.67 -9.58
N ARG A 209 16.87 -4.52 -10.25
CA ARG A 209 17.85 -3.42 -10.15
C ARG A 209 17.87 -2.69 -8.79
N ARG A 210 16.77 -2.73 -8.01
CA ARG A 210 16.60 -1.93 -6.78
C ARG A 210 16.29 -2.75 -5.52
N ALA A 211 15.82 -3.97 -5.70
CA ALA A 211 15.32 -4.84 -4.64
C ALA A 211 15.40 -6.32 -5.07
N LEU A 212 15.25 -7.20 -4.10
CA LEU A 212 15.01 -8.63 -4.29
C LEU A 212 13.54 -8.91 -4.05
N LYS A 213 12.95 -9.77 -4.86
CA LYS A 213 11.59 -10.26 -4.65
C LYS A 213 11.58 -11.74 -4.40
N PHE A 214 11.00 -12.12 -3.27
CA PHE A 214 10.81 -13.51 -2.88
C PHE A 214 9.37 -13.87 -3.19
N HIS A 215 9.17 -14.72 -4.19
CA HIS A 215 7.88 -15.25 -4.58
C HIS A 215 7.71 -16.62 -3.96
N GLY A 216 6.80 -16.72 -2.99
CA GLY A 216 6.53 -17.95 -2.26
C GLY A 216 5.13 -18.46 -2.56
N LYS A 217 4.87 -19.73 -2.23
CA LYS A 217 3.52 -20.30 -2.42
C LYS A 217 2.43 -19.58 -1.62
N SER A 218 2.79 -19.03 -0.46
CA SER A 218 1.83 -18.43 0.49
C SER A 218 2.10 -16.96 0.78
N TYR A 219 3.32 -16.49 0.58
CA TYR A 219 3.73 -15.14 0.92
C TYR A 219 4.76 -14.67 -0.10
N ASP A 220 4.58 -13.43 -0.53
CA ASP A 220 5.55 -12.72 -1.37
C ASP A 220 6.18 -11.60 -0.55
N TYR A 221 7.47 -11.36 -0.76
CA TYR A 221 8.20 -10.29 -0.07
C TYR A 221 9.04 -9.49 -1.05
N THR A 222 9.13 -8.18 -0.81
CA THR A 222 10.06 -7.29 -1.52
C THR A 222 11.06 -6.74 -0.53
N ILE A 223 12.36 -7.01 -0.74
CA ILE A 223 13.45 -6.52 0.10
C ILE A 223 14.26 -5.50 -0.70
N GLN A 224 14.23 -4.22 -0.29
CA GLN A 224 15.04 -3.18 -0.92
C GLN A 224 16.53 -3.43 -0.62
N TYR A 225 17.42 -3.18 -1.58
CA TYR A 225 18.86 -3.34 -1.31
C TYR A 225 19.36 -2.44 -0.19
N SER A 226 18.77 -1.25 -0.04
CA SER A 226 19.08 -0.31 1.04
C SER A 226 18.74 -0.85 2.42
N SER A 227 17.79 -1.79 2.55
CA SER A 227 17.42 -2.38 3.84
C SER A 227 18.26 -3.59 4.21
N ILE A 228 19.23 -4.00 3.38
CA ILE A 228 20.15 -5.10 3.69
C ILE A 228 21.36 -4.52 4.43
N ASN A 229 21.45 -4.78 5.73
CA ASN A 229 22.54 -4.31 6.57
C ASN A 229 23.83 -5.08 6.31
N ARG A 230 23.74 -6.42 6.26
CA ARG A 230 24.90 -7.31 6.09
C ARG A 230 24.50 -8.58 5.37
N MET A 231 25.45 -9.16 4.65
CA MET A 231 25.33 -10.47 4.03
C MET A 231 26.42 -11.39 4.59
N PHE A 232 26.07 -12.63 4.89
CA PHE A 232 27.00 -13.63 5.40
C PHE A 232 26.90 -14.90 4.57
N LEU A 233 28.04 -15.46 4.21
CA LEU A 233 28.13 -16.80 3.64
C LEU A 233 28.76 -17.71 4.69
N VAL A 234 27.99 -18.63 5.22
CA VAL A 234 28.36 -19.44 6.39
C VAL A 234 28.30 -20.93 6.02
N PRO A 235 29.46 -21.59 5.83
CA PRO A 235 29.51 -23.04 5.68
C PRO A 235 28.98 -23.73 6.94
N ARG A 236 28.14 -24.75 6.77
CA ARG A 236 27.58 -25.48 7.90
C ARG A 236 28.55 -26.62 8.30
N PRO A 237 29.04 -26.67 9.56
CA PRO A 237 29.94 -27.73 9.99
C PRO A 237 29.35 -29.12 9.75
N ASN A 238 30.14 -30.03 9.17
CA ASN A 238 29.76 -31.43 8.91
C ASN A 238 28.50 -31.61 8.05
N SER A 239 28.23 -30.68 7.13
CA SER A 239 27.08 -30.71 6.24
C SER A 239 27.52 -30.23 4.85
N PRO A 240 27.00 -30.81 3.75
CA PRO A 240 27.27 -30.34 2.39
C PRO A 240 26.46 -29.07 2.07
N HIS A 241 26.20 -28.23 3.08
CA HIS A 241 25.34 -27.06 2.93
C HIS A 241 26.07 -25.80 3.33
N VAL A 242 25.84 -24.75 2.55
CA VAL A 242 26.26 -23.39 2.85
C VAL A 242 25.01 -22.55 3.06
N ASN A 243 24.99 -21.78 4.15
CA ASN A 243 23.91 -20.84 4.40
C ASN A 243 24.31 -19.46 3.90
N PHE A 244 23.44 -18.83 3.12
CA PHE A 244 23.55 -17.43 2.74
C PHE A 244 22.53 -16.62 3.54
N ILE A 245 23.01 -15.70 4.37
CA ILE A 245 22.21 -15.00 5.37
C ILE A 245 22.17 -13.51 5.03
N LEU A 246 20.96 -12.97 4.87
CA LEU A 246 20.72 -11.53 4.77
C LEU A 246 20.26 -11.01 6.12
N SER A 247 20.99 -10.05 6.69
CA SER A 247 20.54 -9.27 7.83
C SER A 247 19.81 -8.03 7.32
N LEU A 248 18.57 -7.85 7.77
CA LEU A 248 17.72 -6.76 7.35
C LEU A 248 17.63 -5.69 8.43
N GLU A 249 17.65 -4.42 8.02
CA GLU A 249 17.30 -3.30 8.87
C GLU A 249 15.81 -3.34 9.20
N ASN A 250 14.99 -3.51 8.17
CA ASN A 250 13.54 -3.71 8.30
C ASN A 250 13.22 -5.20 8.15
N ALA A 251 12.77 -5.81 9.24
CA ALA A 251 12.45 -7.23 9.28
C ALA A 251 11.28 -7.59 8.35
N MET A 252 11.38 -8.72 7.64
CA MET A 252 10.25 -9.25 6.88
C MET A 252 9.14 -9.72 7.83
N ARG A 253 7.88 -9.56 7.46
CA ARG A 253 6.75 -9.99 8.31
C ARG A 253 5.89 -11.04 7.64
N GLN A 254 5.76 -12.19 8.29
CA GLN A 254 4.80 -13.23 7.90
C GLN A 254 3.66 -13.26 8.92
N GLY A 255 2.57 -12.57 8.60
CA GLY A 255 1.50 -12.34 9.57
C GLY A 255 2.02 -11.58 10.79
N GLN A 256 1.91 -12.18 11.98
CA GLN A 256 2.38 -11.58 13.24
C GLN A 256 3.88 -11.80 13.51
N THR A 257 4.54 -12.70 12.76
CA THR A 257 5.94 -13.06 13.01
C THR A 257 6.87 -12.18 12.19
N SER A 258 7.89 -11.62 12.84
CA SER A 258 8.90 -10.75 12.24
C SER A 258 10.24 -11.46 12.11
N TYR A 259 10.84 -11.42 10.92
CA TYR A 259 12.11 -12.05 10.56
C TYR A 259 13.16 -10.99 10.19
N PRO A 260 14.04 -10.61 11.13
CA PRO A 260 15.15 -9.68 10.86
C PRO A 260 16.28 -10.33 10.04
N PHE A 261 16.23 -11.65 9.85
CA PHE A 261 17.21 -12.39 9.05
C PHE A 261 16.49 -13.27 8.03
N VAL A 262 17.02 -13.29 6.81
CA VAL A 262 16.67 -14.26 5.77
C VAL A 262 17.80 -15.26 5.68
N VAL A 263 17.50 -16.54 5.86
CA VAL A 263 18.50 -17.62 5.81
C VAL A 263 18.15 -18.53 4.64
N MET A 264 18.91 -18.39 3.56
CA MET A 264 18.88 -19.30 2.41
C MET A 264 19.89 -20.43 2.65
N GLN A 265 19.56 -21.62 2.18
CA GLN A 265 20.44 -22.79 2.25
C GLN A 265 20.74 -23.28 0.84
N PHE A 266 22.01 -23.52 0.53
CA PHE A 266 22.44 -24.06 -0.74
C PHE A 266 23.27 -25.32 -0.49
N ASP A 267 23.26 -26.26 -1.43
CA ASP A 267 24.19 -27.37 -1.44
C ASP A 267 25.55 -26.88 -1.95
N SER A 268 26.63 -27.20 -1.24
CA SER A 268 27.98 -26.76 -1.59
C SER A 268 28.50 -27.40 -2.89
N GLU A 269 27.93 -28.53 -3.29
CA GLU A 269 28.33 -29.25 -4.50
C GLU A 269 27.40 -28.96 -5.69
N SER A 270 26.26 -28.29 -5.48
CA SER A 270 25.33 -27.97 -6.55
C SER A 270 25.75 -26.70 -7.29
N VAL A 271 26.00 -26.84 -8.59
CA VAL A 271 26.23 -25.73 -9.52
C VAL A 271 24.88 -25.26 -10.06
N HIS A 272 24.58 -23.97 -9.92
CA HIS A 272 23.33 -23.39 -10.41
C HIS A 272 23.66 -22.38 -11.50
N SER A 273 23.19 -22.66 -12.72
CA SER A 273 23.32 -21.72 -13.83
C SER A 273 22.24 -20.64 -13.74
N VAL A 274 22.65 -19.38 -13.81
CA VAL A 274 21.78 -18.21 -13.74
C VAL A 274 22.01 -17.34 -14.97
N ASP A 275 20.94 -17.12 -15.75
CA ASP A 275 20.97 -16.20 -16.89
C ASP A 275 20.79 -14.76 -16.39
N VAL A 276 21.74 -13.90 -16.76
CA VAL A 276 21.75 -12.48 -16.44
C VAL A 276 21.15 -11.71 -17.60
N ASN A 277 19.91 -11.27 -17.40
CA ASN A 277 19.13 -10.48 -18.32
C ASN A 277 19.53 -8.99 -18.28
N LEU A 278 20.74 -8.70 -18.74
CA LEU A 278 21.26 -7.34 -18.94
C LEU A 278 21.76 -7.14 -20.37
N GLU A 279 21.74 -5.90 -20.83
CA GLU A 279 22.30 -5.52 -22.12
C GLU A 279 23.83 -5.78 -22.15
N PRO A 280 24.41 -6.21 -23.29
CA PRO A 280 25.84 -6.55 -23.38
C PRO A 280 26.79 -5.44 -22.92
N ALA A 281 26.44 -4.18 -23.19
CA ALA A 281 27.23 -3.03 -22.75
C ALA A 281 27.25 -2.89 -21.22
N GLU A 282 26.13 -3.20 -20.55
CA GLU A 282 26.02 -3.13 -19.10
C GLU A 282 26.69 -4.33 -18.42
N LEU A 283 26.61 -5.52 -19.01
CA LEU A 283 27.37 -6.70 -18.57
C LEU A 283 28.88 -6.39 -18.54
N GLN A 284 29.42 -5.83 -19.63
CA GLN A 284 30.83 -5.48 -19.72
C GLN A 284 31.24 -4.39 -18.73
N GLN A 285 30.37 -3.39 -18.50
CA GLN A 285 30.64 -2.33 -17.52
C GLN A 285 30.65 -2.85 -16.07
N ARG A 286 29.78 -3.81 -15.75
CA ARG A 286 29.65 -4.39 -14.41
C ARG A 286 30.58 -5.59 -14.17
N GLY A 287 31.30 -6.04 -15.19
CA GLY A 287 32.16 -7.22 -15.11
C GLY A 287 31.37 -8.52 -14.87
N LEU A 288 30.16 -8.60 -15.43
CA LEU A 288 29.28 -9.77 -15.31
C LEU A 288 29.26 -10.56 -16.62
N GLU A 289 29.17 -11.88 -16.50
CA GLU A 289 28.91 -12.76 -17.63
C GLU A 289 27.41 -12.93 -17.83
N LYS A 290 26.99 -13.23 -19.06
CA LYS A 290 25.57 -13.48 -19.38
C LYS A 290 25.05 -14.74 -18.69
N LEU A 291 25.92 -15.71 -18.47
CA LEU A 291 25.63 -16.93 -17.74
C LEU A 291 26.60 -17.02 -16.57
N ILE A 292 26.09 -17.17 -15.36
CA ILE A 292 26.91 -17.39 -14.15
C ILE A 292 26.63 -18.81 -13.67
N GLU A 293 27.69 -19.58 -13.41
CA GLU A 293 27.64 -20.95 -12.88
C GLU A 293 28.22 -21.04 -11.46
#